data_AF-A0A950VZQ4-F1
#
_entry.id   AF-A0A950VZQ4-F1
#
_cell.length_a   1.000
_cell.length_b   1.000
_cell.length_c   1.000
_cell.angle_alpha   90.00
_cell.angle_beta   90.00
_cell.angle_gamma   90.00
#
_symmetry.space_group_name_H-M   'P 1'
#
loop_
_entity.id
_entity.type
_entity.pdbx_description
1 polymer ?
#
loop_
_entity_poly.entity_id
_entity_poly.type
_entity_poly.pdbx_seq_one_letter_code
_entity_poly.pdbx_strand_id
1 'polypeptide(L)'
;MRHVAGALLVVFLVALPAFAVDLGRAEGSLIIDGAKIPLNYAYAVAKQKNELSGRNDMMRIILTEKPLPDGAKLTEMENNLPGDLNGVIICIDKLGRVGHVAVQHPKGTYDGGYFEGVPDYEFKQRRGESGTYSGTVSSLRIKTNTMTFSYDATFVASLR
;
A
#
# COMPACT_ATOMS: atom_id res chain seq x y z
N MET A 1 29.68 32.82 -57.75
CA MET A 1 28.76 32.60 -56.62
C MET A 1 28.81 31.12 -56.26
N ARG A 2 29.27 30.77 -55.05
CA ARG A 2 29.44 29.38 -54.57
C ARG A 2 28.17 29.00 -53.81
N HIS A 3 27.46 27.98 -54.26
CA HIS A 3 26.34 27.40 -53.50
C HIS A 3 26.85 26.21 -52.70
N VAL A 4 26.98 26.38 -51.38
CA VAL A 4 27.08 25.28 -50.43
C VAL A 4 26.06 25.58 -49.33
N ALA A 5 24.93 24.89 -49.37
CA ALA A 5 23.99 24.73 -48.26
C ALA A 5 23.89 23.22 -48.07
N GLY A 6 24.29 22.61 -46.95
CA GLY A 6 23.84 22.89 -45.59
C GLY A 6 22.62 21.98 -45.34
N ALA A 7 22.78 20.73 -44.91
CA ALA A 7 23.13 20.22 -43.57
C ALA A 7 21.90 19.76 -42.77
N LEU A 8 22.07 18.57 -42.16
CA LEU A 8 21.35 17.96 -41.04
C LEU A 8 19.91 17.47 -41.22
N LEU A 9 19.79 16.16 -41.43
CA LEU A 9 18.61 15.36 -41.10
C LEU A 9 18.55 15.15 -39.57
N VAL A 10 17.64 15.85 -38.89
CA VAL A 10 17.37 15.63 -37.45
C VAL A 10 16.44 14.41 -37.32
N VAL A 11 16.96 13.32 -36.78
CA VAL A 11 16.14 12.14 -36.42
C VAL A 11 15.40 12.45 -35.13
N PHE A 12 14.08 12.63 -35.21
CA PHE A 12 13.19 12.68 -34.06
C PHE A 12 13.13 11.29 -33.42
N LEU A 13 13.84 11.11 -32.29
CA LEU A 13 13.63 10.00 -31.38
C LEU A 13 12.25 10.17 -30.74
N VAL A 14 11.28 9.36 -31.18
CA VAL A 14 9.98 9.23 -30.53
C VAL A 14 10.23 8.53 -29.19
N ALA A 15 10.30 9.31 -28.11
CA ALA A 15 10.21 8.78 -26.77
C ALA A 15 8.79 8.23 -26.59
N LEU A 16 8.63 6.91 -26.70
CA LEU A 16 7.41 6.25 -26.30
C LEU A 16 7.23 6.47 -24.79
N PRO A 17 6.02 6.84 -24.31
CA PRO A 17 5.77 6.87 -22.89
C PRO A 17 5.88 5.43 -22.39
N ALA A 18 6.92 5.13 -21.64
CA ALA A 18 6.91 3.96 -20.79
C ALA A 18 5.70 4.14 -19.87
N PHE A 19 4.69 3.26 -20.00
CA PHE A 19 3.63 3.15 -19.01
C PHE A 19 4.29 2.66 -17.72
N ALA A 20 4.88 3.60 -16.98
CA ALA A 20 5.16 3.43 -15.58
C ALA A 20 3.80 3.20 -14.96
N VAL A 21 3.48 1.94 -14.69
CA VAL A 21 2.46 1.57 -13.71
C VAL A 21 2.85 2.34 -12.47
N ASP A 22 2.16 3.46 -12.21
CA ASP A 22 2.56 4.38 -11.16
C ASP A 22 2.43 3.63 -9.85
N LEU A 23 3.58 3.27 -9.28
CA LEU A 23 3.63 2.54 -8.03
C LEU A 23 2.94 3.42 -6.99
N GLY A 24 1.92 2.85 -6.33
CA GLY A 24 1.23 3.60 -5.29
C GLY A 24 2.21 4.10 -4.24
N ARG A 25 1.93 5.29 -3.72
CA ARG A 25 2.79 5.99 -2.76
C ARG A 25 2.11 6.07 -1.41
N ALA A 26 2.93 5.91 -0.39
CA ALA A 26 2.56 6.18 0.99
C ALA A 26 3.46 7.29 1.55
N GLU A 27 2.91 8.07 2.46
CA GLU A 27 3.65 9.03 3.28
C GLU A 27 3.21 8.84 4.73
N GLY A 28 4.14 8.42 5.58
CA GLY A 28 3.84 8.13 6.97
C GLY A 28 4.85 7.16 7.57
N SER A 29 4.46 6.52 8.67
CA SER A 29 5.33 5.54 9.32
C SER A 29 4.57 4.48 10.08
N LEU A 30 5.21 3.32 10.16
CA LEU A 30 4.96 2.27 11.12
C LEU A 30 5.97 2.44 12.27
N ILE A 31 5.49 2.47 13.49
CA ILE A 31 6.33 2.53 14.70
C ILE A 31 6.23 1.16 15.37
N ILE A 32 7.36 0.50 15.63
CA ILE A 32 7.44 -0.77 16.35
C ILE A 32 8.46 -0.65 17.46
N ASP A 33 8.03 -0.86 18.71
CA ASP A 33 8.86 -0.76 19.92
C ASP A 33 9.66 0.54 19.99
N GLY A 34 9.08 1.64 19.50
CA GLY A 34 9.69 2.96 19.44
C GLY A 34 10.59 3.22 18.21
N ALA A 35 10.90 2.20 17.41
CA ALA A 35 11.61 2.37 16.14
C ALA A 35 10.63 2.83 15.05
N LYS A 36 11.00 3.88 14.31
CA LYS A 36 10.21 4.41 13.19
C LYS A 36 10.66 3.78 11.88
N ILE A 37 9.71 3.24 11.14
CA ILE A 37 9.89 2.64 9.81
C ILE A 37 9.07 3.48 8.83
N PRO A 38 9.69 4.10 7.81
CA PRO A 38 8.96 4.87 6.83
C PRO A 38 8.08 3.95 5.98
N LEU A 39 6.87 4.38 5.67
CA LEU A 39 5.99 3.72 4.70
C LEU A 39 5.99 4.56 3.43
N ASN A 40 6.55 4.02 2.36
CA ASN A 40 6.81 4.76 1.11
C ASN A 40 5.96 4.27 -0.07
N TYR A 41 5.53 3.01 -0.02
CA TYR A 41 4.82 2.35 -1.11
C TYR A 41 3.44 1.90 -0.65
N ALA A 42 2.47 1.96 -1.56
CA ALA A 42 1.09 1.59 -1.30
C ALA A 42 0.52 0.72 -2.42
N TYR A 43 -0.29 -0.27 -2.04
CA TYR A 43 -1.02 -1.14 -2.96
C TYR A 43 -2.45 -1.29 -2.46
N ALA A 44 -3.42 -1.34 -3.38
CA ALA A 44 -4.82 -1.52 -3.05
C ALA A 44 -5.43 -2.66 -3.89
N VAL A 45 -6.12 -3.59 -3.23
CA VAL A 45 -6.78 -4.73 -3.86
C VAL A 45 -8.25 -4.77 -3.45
N ALA A 46 -9.15 -4.75 -4.42
CA ALA A 46 -10.59 -4.84 -4.17
C ALA A 46 -11.05 -6.29 -3.92
N LYS A 47 -12.30 -6.42 -3.47
CA LYS A 47 -13.06 -7.68 -3.41
C LYS A 47 -12.34 -8.79 -2.65
N GLN A 48 -11.60 -8.43 -1.61
CA GLN A 48 -10.96 -9.40 -0.74
C GLN A 48 -11.99 -10.10 0.11
N LYS A 49 -11.78 -11.41 0.30
CA LYS A 49 -12.63 -12.23 1.15
C LYS A 49 -12.41 -11.81 2.59
N ASN A 50 -13.51 -11.59 3.30
CA ASN A 50 -13.55 -11.50 4.74
C ASN A 50 -13.74 -12.91 5.29
N GLU A 51 -12.76 -13.45 6.02
CA GLU A 51 -12.86 -14.82 6.50
C GLU A 51 -13.89 -15.02 7.61
N LEU A 52 -14.19 -13.96 8.37
CA LEU A 52 -15.21 -14.00 9.42
C LEU A 52 -16.63 -14.08 8.85
N SER A 53 -16.94 -13.30 7.81
CA SER A 53 -18.29 -13.22 7.22
C SER A 53 -18.46 -14.01 5.92
N GLY A 54 -17.37 -14.48 5.32
CA GLY A 54 -17.34 -15.16 4.02
C GLY A 54 -17.62 -14.25 2.81
N ARG A 55 -17.80 -12.94 3.00
CA ARG A 55 -18.12 -11.98 1.92
C ARG A 55 -16.87 -11.49 1.20
N ASN A 56 -17.00 -11.14 -0.07
CA ASN A 56 -15.91 -10.58 -0.89
C ASN A 56 -16.06 -9.05 -1.04
N ASP A 57 -16.11 -8.34 0.08
CA ASP A 57 -16.40 -6.91 0.13
C ASP A 57 -15.32 -6.07 0.82
N MET A 58 -14.17 -6.67 1.16
CA MET A 58 -13.08 -5.95 1.80
C MET A 58 -12.15 -5.30 0.75
N MET A 59 -11.67 -4.11 1.06
CA MET A 59 -10.54 -3.46 0.39
C MET A 59 -9.28 -3.75 1.19
N ARG A 60 -8.26 -4.36 0.58
CA ARG A 60 -6.95 -4.53 1.22
C ARG A 60 -6.02 -3.42 0.79
N ILE A 61 -5.42 -2.74 1.77
CA ILE A 61 -4.32 -1.80 1.59
C ILE A 61 -3.05 -2.46 2.11
N ILE A 62 -1.98 -2.39 1.35
CA ILE A 62 -0.66 -2.84 1.75
C ILE A 62 0.27 -1.64 1.71
N LEU A 63 0.88 -1.31 2.85
CA LEU A 63 1.86 -0.22 2.96
C LEU A 63 3.21 -0.80 3.33
N THR A 64 4.26 -0.45 2.59
CA THR A 64 5.61 -1.01 2.79
C THR A 64 6.69 0.05 2.76
N GLU A 65 7.81 -0.26 3.41
CA GLU A 65 9.02 0.58 3.39
C GLU A 65 9.72 0.58 2.03
N LYS A 66 9.75 -0.59 1.39
CA LYS A 66 10.41 -0.85 0.10
C LYS A 66 9.37 -1.40 -0.89
N PRO A 67 9.61 -1.30 -2.22
CA PRO A 67 8.65 -1.83 -3.18
C PRO A 67 8.54 -3.36 -3.05
N LEU A 68 7.36 -3.89 -3.32
CA LEU A 68 7.17 -5.32 -3.48
C LEU A 68 8.02 -5.84 -4.65
N PRO A 69 8.53 -7.08 -4.57
CA PRO A 69 9.30 -7.68 -5.66
C PRO A 69 8.46 -7.83 -6.93
N ASP A 70 9.11 -7.82 -8.08
CA ASP A 70 8.45 -8.02 -9.36
C ASP A 70 7.69 -9.36 -9.39
N GLY A 71 6.48 -9.34 -9.95
CA GLY A 71 5.60 -10.51 -9.99
C GLY A 71 4.89 -10.84 -8.67
N ALA A 72 5.04 -10.01 -7.64
CA ALA A 72 4.27 -10.12 -6.40
C ALA A 72 2.76 -10.18 -6.67
N LYS A 73 2.11 -11.23 -6.18
CA LYS A 73 0.67 -11.45 -6.32
C LYS A 73 -0.07 -10.86 -5.13
N LEU A 74 -0.54 -9.62 -5.28
CA LEU A 74 -1.22 -8.87 -4.21
C LEU A 74 -2.46 -9.59 -3.63
N THR A 75 -3.15 -10.38 -4.46
CA THR A 75 -4.34 -11.14 -4.06
C THR A 75 -4.02 -12.27 -3.09
N GLU A 76 -2.80 -12.81 -3.13
CA GLU A 76 -2.34 -13.91 -2.26
C GLU A 76 -1.72 -13.40 -0.94
N MET A 77 -1.56 -12.07 -0.78
CA MET A 77 -1.00 -11.45 0.42
C MET A 77 -2.09 -11.20 1.45
N GLU A 78 -2.45 -12.24 2.20
CA GLU A 78 -3.48 -12.14 3.24
C GLU A 78 -2.91 -11.48 4.51
N ASN A 79 -1.90 -12.10 5.11
CA ASN A 79 -1.42 -11.72 6.45
C ASN A 79 0.10 -11.50 6.52
N ASN A 80 0.82 -11.78 5.42
CA ASN A 80 2.28 -11.70 5.37
C ASN A 80 2.75 -10.99 4.09
N LEU A 81 3.88 -10.31 4.21
CA LEU A 81 4.60 -9.69 3.10
C LEU A 81 5.74 -10.61 2.63
N PRO A 82 6.12 -10.56 1.35
CA PRO A 82 7.22 -11.39 0.85
C PRO A 82 8.56 -10.95 1.46
N GLY A 83 9.41 -11.94 1.76
CA GLY A 83 10.78 -11.71 2.22
C GLY A 83 10.85 -11.05 3.61
N ASP A 84 11.78 -10.12 3.76
CA ASP A 84 12.06 -9.37 4.99
C ASP A 84 11.41 -7.98 4.98
N LEU A 85 10.40 -7.76 4.14
CA LEU A 85 9.75 -6.46 4.01
C LEU A 85 9.04 -6.05 5.30
N ASN A 86 9.29 -4.80 5.69
CA ASN A 86 8.54 -4.13 6.73
C ASN A 86 7.27 -3.51 6.14
N GLY A 87 6.15 -3.67 6.85
CA GLY A 87 4.93 -3.03 6.44
C GLY A 87 3.71 -3.42 7.24
N VAL A 88 2.58 -2.91 6.78
CA VAL A 88 1.26 -3.16 7.36
C VAL A 88 0.27 -3.49 6.25
N ILE A 89 -0.54 -4.52 6.49
CA ILE A 89 -1.69 -4.92 5.69
C ILE A 89 -2.94 -4.51 6.46
N ILE A 90 -3.87 -3.84 5.80
CA ILE A 90 -5.08 -3.28 6.42
C ILE A 90 -6.25 -3.66 5.52
N CYS A 91 -7.27 -4.35 6.06
CA CYS A 91 -8.51 -4.58 5.32
C CYS A 91 -9.63 -3.70 5.85
N ILE A 92 -10.33 -3.05 4.93
CA ILE A 92 -11.41 -2.11 5.19
C ILE A 92 -12.70 -2.67 4.61
N ASP A 93 -13.78 -2.63 5.38
CA ASP A 93 -15.10 -3.05 4.92
C ASP A 93 -15.77 -1.99 4.03
N LYS A 94 -16.89 -2.35 3.41
CA LYS A 94 -17.70 -1.43 2.59
C LYS A 94 -18.24 -0.20 3.32
N LEU A 95 -18.23 -0.19 4.65
CA LEU A 95 -18.65 0.94 5.49
C LEU A 95 -17.47 1.85 5.86
N GLY A 96 -16.26 1.55 5.37
CA GLY A 96 -15.05 2.31 5.69
C GLY A 96 -14.45 1.97 7.05
N ARG A 97 -14.84 0.85 7.67
CA ARG A 97 -14.30 0.42 8.96
C ARG A 97 -13.16 -0.55 8.75
N VAL A 98 -12.10 -0.42 9.55
CA VAL A 98 -11.01 -1.40 9.56
C VAL A 98 -11.52 -2.71 10.18
N GLY A 99 -11.28 -3.83 9.51
CA GLY A 99 -11.72 -5.16 9.92
C GLY A 99 -10.64 -6.22 9.92
N HIS A 100 -9.40 -5.89 9.53
CA HIS A 100 -8.23 -6.74 9.73
C HIS A 100 -6.96 -5.88 9.63
N VAL A 101 -5.96 -6.21 10.45
CA VAL A 101 -4.63 -5.60 10.43
C VAL A 101 -3.60 -6.70 10.62
N ALA A 102 -2.58 -6.72 9.76
CA ALA A 102 -1.37 -7.50 9.94
C ALA A 102 -0.13 -6.61 9.82
N VAL A 103 0.87 -6.84 10.67
CA VAL A 103 2.12 -6.09 10.71
C VAL A 103 3.28 -7.07 10.56
N GLN A 104 4.22 -6.76 9.68
CA GLN A 104 5.43 -7.57 9.48
C GLN A 104 6.68 -6.74 9.75
N HIS A 105 7.59 -7.31 10.55
CA HIS A 105 8.89 -6.72 10.88
C HIS A 105 9.89 -7.83 11.30
N PRO A 106 11.21 -7.65 11.12
CA PRO A 106 12.23 -8.64 11.53
C PRO A 106 12.17 -9.06 13.00
N LYS A 107 11.68 -8.19 13.89
CA LYS A 107 11.53 -8.50 15.33
C LYS A 107 10.27 -9.32 15.65
N GLY A 108 9.36 -9.47 14.69
CA GLY A 108 8.13 -10.23 14.87
C GLY A 108 7.05 -9.85 13.87
N THR A 109 6.07 -10.72 13.75
CA THR A 109 4.83 -10.48 13.03
C THR A 109 3.66 -10.35 14.00
N TYR A 110 2.64 -9.62 13.58
CA TYR A 110 1.35 -9.55 14.24
C TYR A 110 0.26 -9.77 13.21
N ASP A 111 -0.70 -10.62 13.54
CA ASP A 111 -1.93 -10.81 12.80
C ASP A 111 -3.08 -10.62 13.78
N GLY A 112 -3.88 -9.58 13.57
CA GLY A 112 -5.04 -9.27 14.42
C GLY A 112 -6.23 -10.20 14.17
N GLY A 113 -6.20 -11.02 13.12
CA GLY A 113 -7.38 -11.72 12.63
C GLY A 113 -8.48 -10.75 12.18
N TYR A 114 -9.59 -11.31 11.69
CA TYR A 114 -10.74 -10.50 11.28
C TYR A 114 -11.57 -10.05 12.48
N PHE A 115 -11.94 -8.77 12.51
CA PHE A 115 -12.74 -8.14 13.56
C PHE A 115 -13.72 -7.11 12.97
N GLU A 116 -14.62 -6.60 13.80
CA GLU A 116 -15.63 -5.62 13.39
C GLU A 116 -15.45 -4.28 14.10
N GLY A 117 -14.96 -3.27 13.38
CA GLY A 117 -15.09 -1.86 13.80
C GLY A 117 -14.45 -1.52 15.14
N VAL A 118 -13.23 -2.00 15.39
CA VAL A 118 -12.47 -1.69 16.60
C VAL A 118 -12.01 -0.23 16.57
N PRO A 119 -12.25 0.57 17.64
CA PRO A 119 -11.97 2.01 17.64
C PRO A 119 -10.48 2.36 17.60
N ASP A 120 -9.61 1.39 17.84
CA ASP A 120 -8.16 1.57 17.81
C ASP A 120 -7.60 1.75 16.40
N TYR A 121 -8.40 1.51 15.36
CA TYR A 121 -7.99 1.62 13.96
C TYR A 121 -8.92 2.56 13.20
N GLU A 122 -8.34 3.52 12.49
CA GLU A 122 -9.10 4.48 11.68
C GLU A 122 -8.72 4.37 10.19
N PHE A 123 -9.74 4.55 9.36
CA PHE A 123 -9.59 4.82 7.94
C PHE A 123 -10.44 6.02 7.54
N LYS A 124 -9.84 6.95 6.81
CA LYS A 124 -10.51 8.12 6.22
C LYS A 124 -10.25 8.13 4.73
N GLN A 125 -11.25 7.73 3.95
CA GLN A 125 -11.15 7.75 2.50
C GLN A 125 -10.98 9.18 1.99
N ARG A 126 -10.07 9.36 1.03
CA ARG A 126 -9.94 10.61 0.28
C ARG A 126 -10.51 10.42 -1.12
N ARG A 127 -11.01 11.51 -1.70
CA ARG A 127 -11.47 11.49 -3.09
C ARG A 127 -10.24 11.34 -4.00
N GLY A 128 -10.13 10.18 -4.65
CA GLY A 128 -9.08 9.89 -5.63
C GLY A 128 -9.52 10.20 -7.06
N GLU A 129 -8.55 10.14 -7.97
CA GLU A 129 -8.80 10.08 -9.41
C GLU A 129 -9.35 8.70 -9.81
N SER A 130 -9.96 8.62 -10.99
CA SER A 130 -10.50 7.35 -11.50
C SER A 130 -9.42 6.27 -11.54
N GLY A 131 -9.73 5.07 -11.02
CA GLY A 131 -8.79 3.96 -10.96
C GLY A 131 -7.81 4.00 -9.78
N THR A 132 -7.93 4.95 -8.86
CA THR A 132 -7.12 5.02 -7.64
C THR A 132 -7.96 4.82 -6.38
N TYR A 133 -7.32 4.30 -5.34
CA TYR A 133 -7.82 4.26 -3.98
C TYR A 133 -6.86 5.04 -3.08
N SER A 134 -7.40 5.98 -2.30
CA SER A 134 -6.59 6.85 -1.47
C SER A 134 -7.29 7.17 -0.15
N GLY A 135 -6.48 7.52 0.85
CA GLY A 135 -6.98 7.82 2.16
C GLY A 135 -5.88 8.02 3.18
N THR A 136 -6.30 8.13 4.43
CA THR A 136 -5.44 8.07 5.61
C THR A 136 -5.83 6.85 6.41
N VAL A 137 -4.82 6.11 6.87
CA VAL A 137 -4.95 5.00 7.81
C VAL A 137 -4.15 5.33 9.06
N SER A 138 -4.71 5.06 10.22
CA SER A 138 -3.99 5.20 11.48
C SER A 138 -4.42 4.16 12.50
N SER A 139 -3.58 3.97 13.50
CA SER A 139 -3.92 3.20 14.69
C SER A 139 -3.53 3.94 15.96
N LEU A 140 -4.22 3.64 17.05
CA LEU A 140 -3.70 3.88 18.39
C LEU A 140 -2.46 3.01 18.64
N ARG A 141 -1.84 3.20 19.81
CA ARG A 141 -0.74 2.37 20.26
C ARG A 141 -1.26 1.00 20.67
N ILE A 142 -0.99 -0.02 19.85
CA ILE A 142 -1.39 -1.40 20.07
C ILE A 142 -0.27 -2.16 20.79
N LYS A 143 -0.59 -2.80 21.91
CA LYS A 143 0.35 -3.68 22.62
C LYS A 143 -0.06 -5.13 22.41
N THR A 144 0.86 -5.93 21.90
CA THR A 144 0.69 -7.37 21.68
C THR A 144 1.66 -8.15 22.57
N ASN A 145 1.63 -9.48 22.50
CA ASN A 145 2.59 -10.32 23.23
C ASN A 145 4.02 -10.24 22.68
N THR A 146 4.20 -9.85 21.42
CA THR A 146 5.50 -9.87 20.72
C THR A 146 6.06 -8.47 20.43
N MET A 147 5.20 -7.46 20.32
CA MET A 147 5.59 -6.09 19.97
C MET A 147 4.57 -5.05 20.45
N THR A 148 4.99 -3.79 20.53
CA THR A 148 4.09 -2.65 20.58
C THR A 148 4.19 -1.87 19.28
N PHE A 149 3.07 -1.62 18.59
CA PHE A 149 3.09 -0.90 17.33
C PHE A 149 2.04 0.21 17.23
N SER A 150 2.25 1.12 16.30
CA SER A 150 1.24 2.05 15.79
C SER A 150 1.59 2.43 14.35
N TYR A 151 0.61 2.81 13.54
CA TYR A 151 0.88 3.39 12.23
C TYR A 151 0.06 4.66 12.00
N ASP A 152 0.60 5.56 11.18
CA ASP A 152 -0.11 6.71 10.63
C ASP A 152 0.46 6.97 9.24
N ALA A 153 -0.39 6.87 8.22
CA ALA A 153 0.02 7.12 6.85
C ALA A 153 -1.13 7.64 5.98
N THR A 154 -0.79 8.53 5.07
CA THR A 154 -1.58 8.85 3.89
C THR A 154 -1.10 8.02 2.72
N PHE A 155 -2.00 7.57 1.86
CA PHE A 155 -1.63 6.78 0.69
C PHE A 155 -2.49 7.10 -0.54
N VAL A 156 -1.93 6.79 -1.71
CA VAL A 156 -2.60 6.72 -3.00
C VAL A 156 -2.10 5.47 -3.71
N ALA A 157 -2.98 4.59 -4.15
CA ALA A 157 -2.62 3.37 -4.87
C ALA A 157 -3.55 3.15 -6.07
N SER A 158 -3.04 2.62 -7.16
CA SER A 158 -3.89 2.10 -8.24
C SER A 158 -4.72 0.93 -7.72
N LEU A 159 -6.00 0.92 -8.07
CA LEU A 159 -6.89 -0.16 -7.67
C LEU A 159 -6.63 -1.40 -8.53
N ARG A 160 -6.41 -2.53 -7.87
CA ARG A 160 -6.21 -3.85 -8.51
C ARG A 160 -7.36 -4.80 -8.20
#